data_AF-A0A7K6UMW1-F1
#
_entry.id   AF-A0A7K6UMW1-F1
#
_cell.length_a   1.000
_cell.length_b   1.000
_cell.length_c   1.000
_cell.angle_alpha   90.00
_cell.angle_beta   90.00
_cell.angle_gamma   90.00
#
_symmetry.space_group_name_H-M   'P 1'
#
loop_
_entity.id
_entity.type
_entity.pdbx_description
1 polymer ?
#
loop_
_entity_poly.entity_id
_entity_poly.type
_entity_poly.pdbx_seq_one_letter_code
_entity_poly.pdbx_strand_id
1 'polypeptide(L)'
;TTSSCPIPGSQHPPAPEGYSSTPGGTVYSTTPGGTRIIYDRKFLLECKNSPVARTPPCCLPQIPGVTSLAQSSLVKLEELKERNESEEAMPGEQPRHAGP
;
A
#
# COMPACT_ATOMS: atom_id res chain seq x y z
N THR A 1 -13.22 36.73 -13.56
CA THR A 1 -13.60 35.30 -13.44
C THR A 1 -12.73 34.50 -14.40
N THR A 2 -11.52 34.13 -13.97
CA THR A 2 -10.54 33.48 -14.86
C THR A 2 -10.83 31.98 -14.92
N SER A 3 -11.49 31.55 -15.99
CA SER A 3 -11.65 30.13 -16.32
C SER A 3 -10.29 29.54 -16.69
N SER A 4 -9.66 28.85 -15.74
CA SER A 4 -8.50 28.02 -16.02
C SER A 4 -9.00 26.67 -16.53
N CYS A 5 -8.81 26.40 -17.82
CA CYS A 5 -9.10 25.11 -18.42
C CYS A 5 -8.13 24.05 -17.86
N PRO A 6 -8.58 22.90 -17.33
CA PRO A 6 -7.67 21.86 -16.86
C PRO A 6 -7.07 21.09 -18.03
N ILE A 7 -5.79 20.74 -17.89
CA ILE A 7 -4.98 19.98 -18.85
C ILE A 7 -5.55 18.54 -18.97
N PRO A 8 -5.90 18.05 -20.18
CA PRO A 8 -6.36 16.68 -20.36
C PRO A 8 -5.17 15.72 -20.23
N GLY A 9 -5.07 15.03 -19.09
CA GLY A 9 -4.04 14.00 -18.90
C GLY A 9 -3.74 13.59 -17.46
N SER A 10 -4.15 14.39 -16.47
CA SER A 10 -4.00 14.05 -15.05
C SER A 10 -5.36 14.04 -14.36
N GLN A 11 -6.27 13.17 -14.82
CA GLN A 11 -7.46 12.85 -14.03
C GLN A 11 -7.05 11.86 -12.96
N HIS A 12 -6.33 12.36 -11.95
CA HIS A 12 -6.26 11.66 -10.69
C HIS A 12 -7.71 11.58 -10.17
N PRO A 13 -8.25 10.40 -9.86
CA PRO A 13 -9.57 10.31 -9.25
C PRO A 13 -9.58 11.20 -7.99
N PRO A 14 -10.72 11.86 -7.70
CA PRO A 14 -10.83 12.67 -6.49
C PRO A 14 -10.35 11.83 -5.32
N ALA A 15 -9.40 12.36 -4.56
CA ALA A 15 -8.87 11.66 -3.40
C ALA A 15 -10.04 11.37 -2.44
N PRO A 16 -9.99 10.26 -1.68
CA PRO A 16 -11.04 9.95 -0.71
C PRO A 16 -11.32 11.16 0.19
N GLU A 17 -12.59 11.34 0.57
CA GLU A 17 -13.05 12.43 1.46
C GLU A 17 -12.08 12.55 2.66
N GLY A 18 -11.32 13.64 2.72
CA GLY A 18 -10.32 13.89 3.78
C GLY A 18 -8.85 13.89 3.36
N TYR A 19 -8.53 13.54 2.12
CA TYR A 19 -7.20 13.71 1.54
C TYR A 19 -7.17 14.87 0.53
N SER A 20 -6.05 15.58 0.49
CA SER A 20 -5.80 16.69 -0.43
C SER A 20 -4.45 16.52 -1.12
N SER A 21 -4.25 17.23 -2.22
CA SER A 21 -2.98 17.20 -2.96
C SER A 21 -2.55 18.58 -3.40
N THR A 22 -1.25 18.86 -3.36
CA THR A 22 -0.68 20.09 -3.92
C THR A 22 -0.47 19.94 -5.44
N PRO A 23 -0.35 21.04 -6.22
CA PRO A 23 0.01 20.95 -7.65
C PRO A 23 1.31 20.19 -7.92
N GLY A 24 2.23 20.13 -6.94
CA GLY A 24 3.46 19.33 -6.99
C GLY A 24 3.26 17.82 -6.73
N GLY A 25 2.03 17.37 -6.50
CA GLY A 25 1.69 15.95 -6.34
C GLY A 25 1.86 15.40 -4.92
N THR A 26 2.11 16.23 -3.91
CA THR A 26 2.22 15.78 -2.51
C THR A 26 0.83 15.56 -1.93
N VAL A 27 0.59 14.37 -1.35
CA VAL A 27 -0.67 14.02 -0.67
C VAL A 27 -0.59 14.37 0.81
N TYR A 28 -1.65 14.96 1.36
CA TYR A 28 -1.75 15.25 2.79
C TYR A 28 -3.19 15.17 3.31
N SER A 29 -3.35 14.99 4.62
CA SER A 29 -4.62 15.11 5.34
C SER A 29 -4.45 16.01 6.56
N THR A 30 -5.56 16.54 7.08
CA THR A 30 -5.56 17.35 8.31
C THR A 30 -6.51 16.72 9.31
N THR A 31 -6.01 16.35 10.49
CA THR A 31 -6.87 15.84 11.56
C THR A 31 -7.66 17.01 12.19
N PRO A 32 -8.81 16.76 12.86
CA PRO A 32 -9.58 17.84 13.51
C PRO A 32 -8.78 18.70 14.50
N GLY A 33 -7.69 18.17 15.08
CA GLY A 33 -6.76 18.90 15.94
C GLY A 33 -5.77 19.82 15.21
N GLY A 34 -5.83 19.90 13.87
CA GLY A 34 -5.00 20.78 13.05
C GLY A 34 -3.68 20.17 12.59
N THR A 35 -3.34 18.95 13.02
CA THR A 35 -2.10 18.27 12.58
C THR A 35 -2.21 17.85 11.13
N ARG A 36 -1.21 18.24 10.32
CA ARG A 36 -1.09 17.79 8.94
C ARG A 36 -0.27 16.51 8.86
N ILE A 37 -0.84 15.49 8.23
CA ILE A 37 -0.14 14.26 7.91
C ILE A 37 0.24 14.33 6.44
N ILE A 38 1.53 14.25 6.13
CA ILE A 38 2.06 14.32 4.77
C ILE A 38 2.50 12.92 4.37
N TYR A 39 2.01 12.43 3.23
CA TYR A 39 2.36 11.12 2.71
C TYR A 39 3.26 11.30 1.49
N ASP A 40 4.50 10.84 1.59
CA ASP A 40 5.40 10.80 0.45
C ASP A 40 5.14 9.55 -0.42
N ARG A 41 5.54 9.64 -1.69
CA ARG A 41 5.34 8.55 -2.66
C ARG A 41 6.09 7.28 -2.26
N LYS A 42 7.28 7.38 -1.68
CA LYS A 42 8.14 6.23 -1.36
C LYS A 42 7.51 5.41 -0.24
N PHE A 43 7.13 6.09 0.85
CA PHE A 43 6.44 5.54 2.00
C PHE A 43 5.14 4.84 1.60
N LEU A 44 4.27 5.49 0.82
CA LEU A 44 3.02 4.87 0.36
C LEU A 44 3.26 3.60 -0.46
N LEU A 45 4.28 3.59 -1.31
CA LEU A 45 4.64 2.41 -2.10
C LEU A 45 5.28 1.30 -1.26
N GLU A 46 5.99 1.65 -0.20
CA GLU A 46 6.52 0.70 0.77
C GLU A 46 5.39 0.04 1.58
N CYS A 47 4.37 0.80 1.98
CA CYS A 47 3.18 0.27 2.66
C CYS A 47 2.46 -0.83 1.85
N LYS A 48 2.51 -0.78 0.51
CA LYS A 48 1.92 -1.80 -0.37
C LYS A 48 2.47 -3.21 -0.12
N ASN A 49 3.69 -3.34 0.40
CA ASN A 49 4.32 -4.63 0.64
C ASN A 49 3.85 -5.28 1.95
N SER A 50 3.12 -4.56 2.81
CA SER A 50 2.61 -5.10 4.07
C SER A 50 1.61 -6.25 3.84
N PRO A 51 1.60 -7.30 4.67
CA PRO A 51 0.64 -8.39 4.59
C PRO A 51 -0.82 -7.93 4.57
N VAL A 52 -1.14 -6.86 5.33
CA VAL A 52 -2.51 -6.32 5.40
C VAL A 52 -3.01 -5.81 4.04
N ALA A 53 -2.12 -5.28 3.21
CA ALA A 53 -2.47 -4.76 1.89
C ALA A 53 -2.86 -5.87 0.89
N ARG A 54 -2.57 -7.13 1.22
CA ARG A 54 -2.92 -8.30 0.40
C ARG A 54 -4.29 -8.90 0.74
N THR A 55 -4.92 -8.43 1.83
CA THR A 55 -6.22 -8.91 2.26
C THR A 55 -7.32 -8.14 1.51
N PRO A 56 -8.20 -8.81 0.75
CA PRO A 56 -9.34 -8.15 0.10
C PRO A 56 -10.28 -7.51 1.14
N PRO A 57 -10.88 -6.33 0.85
CA PRO A 57 -11.89 -5.74 1.74
C PRO A 57 -13.10 -6.65 1.94
N CYS A 58 -13.62 -6.73 3.18
CA CYS A 58 -14.72 -7.64 3.55
C CYS A 58 -15.99 -7.49 2.71
N CYS A 59 -16.22 -6.31 2.14
CA CYS A 59 -17.41 -5.97 1.35
C CYS A 59 -17.07 -5.68 -0.12
N LEU A 60 -15.97 -6.22 -0.64
CA LEU A 60 -15.59 -6.01 -2.04
C LEU A 60 -16.59 -6.74 -2.97
N PRO A 61 -17.36 -6.04 -3.81
CA PRO A 61 -18.34 -6.67 -4.68
C PRO A 61 -17.65 -7.52 -5.75
N GLN A 62 -18.28 -8.61 -6.19
CA GLN A 62 -17.77 -9.45 -7.28
C GLN A 62 -18.27 -8.92 -8.63
N ILE A 63 -17.44 -8.12 -9.29
CA ILE A 63 -17.72 -7.52 -10.59
C ILE A 63 -16.85 -8.25 -11.62
N PRO A 64 -17.45 -8.89 -12.65
CA PRO A 64 -16.70 -9.55 -13.72
C PRO A 64 -15.72 -8.58 -14.39
N GLY A 65 -14.46 -8.97 -14.53
CA GLY A 65 -13.41 -8.16 -15.16
C GLY A 65 -12.85 -7.00 -14.33
N VAL A 66 -13.35 -6.74 -13.11
CA VAL A 66 -12.84 -5.67 -12.23
C VAL A 66 -12.28 -6.22 -10.92
N THR A 67 -13.12 -6.87 -10.12
CA THR A 67 -12.80 -7.33 -8.76
C THR A 67 -12.85 -8.84 -8.61
N SER A 68 -13.35 -9.56 -9.63
CA SER A 68 -13.30 -11.02 -9.66
C SER A 68 -11.84 -11.47 -9.76
N LEU A 69 -11.29 -12.07 -8.70
CA LEU A 69 -9.94 -12.61 -8.70
C LEU A 69 -9.84 -13.68 -9.80
N ALA A 70 -8.92 -13.50 -10.75
CA ALA A 70 -8.54 -14.59 -11.65
C ALA A 70 -7.88 -15.68 -10.79
N GLN A 71 -8.25 -16.94 -10.97
CA GLN A 71 -7.75 -18.05 -10.13
C GLN A 71 -6.20 -18.09 -10.02
N SER A 72 -5.49 -17.56 -11.02
CA SER A 72 -4.04 -17.41 -11.03
C SER A 72 -3.45 -16.47 -9.95
N SER A 73 -4.21 -15.48 -9.46
CA SER A 73 -3.72 -14.58 -8.40
C SER A 73 -3.80 -15.23 -7.01
N LEU A 74 -4.67 -16.22 -6.82
CA LEU A 74 -4.78 -16.97 -5.57
C LEU A 74 -3.60 -17.93 -5.41
N VAL A 75 -3.27 -18.66 -6.47
CA VAL A 75 -2.11 -19.58 -6.51
C VAL A 75 -0.78 -18.83 -6.31
N LYS A 76 -0.62 -17.64 -6.91
CA LYS A 76 0.55 -16.79 -6.67
C LYS A 76 0.63 -16.27 -5.23
N LEU A 77 -0.51 -16.09 -4.56
CA LEU A 77 -0.56 -15.65 -3.16
C LEU A 77 -0.08 -16.77 -2.22
N GLU A 78 -0.45 -18.02 -2.54
CA GLU A 78 0.00 -19.22 -1.83
C GLU A 78 1.52 -19.43 -2.00
N GLU A 79 2.03 -19.32 -3.23
CA GLU A 79 3.46 -19.47 -3.53
C GLU A 79 4.34 -18.35 -2.93
N LEU A 80 3.78 -17.15 -2.73
CA LEU A 80 4.43 -16.06 -2.01
C LEU A 80 4.37 -16.25 -0.49
N LYS A 81 3.33 -16.92 0.03
CA LYS A 81 3.21 -17.25 1.45
C LYS A 81 4.26 -18.30 1.82
N GLU A 82 4.38 -19.37 1.03
CA GLU A 82 5.35 -20.45 1.23
C GLU A 82 6.80 -19.94 1.20
N ARG A 83 7.13 -19.01 0.29
CA ARG A 83 8.48 -18.41 0.26
C ARG A 83 8.81 -17.56 1.48
N ASN A 84 7.84 -16.84 2.03
CA ASN A 84 8.06 -16.02 3.22
C ASN A 84 8.22 -16.87 4.49
N GLU A 85 7.52 -18.00 4.58
CA GLU A 85 7.66 -18.94 5.70
C GLU A 85 9.00 -19.70 5.67
N SER A 86 9.62 -19.86 4.50
CA SER A 86 10.93 -20.50 4.35
C SER A 86 12.12 -19.60 4.72
N GLU A 87 11.99 -18.28 4.69
CA GLU A 87 13.08 -17.36 5.10
C GLU A 87 13.19 -17.19 6.62
N GLU A 88 12.11 -17.42 7.38
CA GLU A 88 12.09 -17.32 8.85
C GLU A 88 12.52 -18.63 9.56
N ALA A 89 12.98 -19.65 8.81
CA ALA A 89 13.26 -20.99 9.33
C ALA A 89 14.76 -21.33 9.50
N MET A 90 15.66 -20.35 9.65
CA MET A 90 17.06 -20.61 10.01
C MET A 90 17.31 -20.45 11.52
N PRO A 91 17.46 -21.54 12.30
CA PRO A 91 17.90 -21.47 13.68
C PRO A 91 19.43 -21.27 13.70
N GLY A 92 19.86 -20.05 13.98
CA GLY A 92 21.27 -19.76 14.25
C GLY A 92 21.64 -20.08 15.69
N GLU A 93 21.84 -21.37 16.03
CA GLU A 93 22.62 -21.76 17.22
C GLU A 93 24.13 -21.76 16.90
N GLN A 94 24.94 -21.48 17.95
CA GLN A 94 26.31 -21.98 18.28
C GLN A 94 27.35 -20.88 18.65
N PRO A 95 28.33 -21.18 19.54
CA PRO A 95 28.68 -20.38 20.71
C PRO A 95 30.12 -19.83 20.64
N ARG A 96 30.45 -18.85 21.49
CA ARG A 96 31.85 -18.40 21.69
C ARG A 96 32.12 -18.11 23.16
N HIS A 97 32.88 -19.00 23.79
CA HIS A 97 33.68 -18.77 24.98
C HIS A 97 34.54 -17.49 24.86
N ALA A 98 34.69 -16.74 25.95
CA ALA A 98 35.98 -16.20 26.38
C ALA A 98 35.86 -15.66 27.82
N GLY A 99 36.79 -16.09 28.69
CA GLY A 99 36.97 -15.56 30.04
C GLY A 99 37.51 -14.13 30.05
N PRO A 100 37.81 -13.60 31.25
CA PRO A 100 39.16 -13.76 31.78
C PRO A 100 39.23 -14.51 33.12
#